data_AF-A0A920AM06-F1
#
_entry.id   AF-A0A920AM06-F1
#
_cell.length_a   1.000
_cell.length_b   1.000
_cell.length_c   1.000
_cell.angle_alpha   90.00
_cell.angle_beta   90.00
_cell.angle_gamma   90.00
#
_symmetry.space_group_name_H-M   'P 1'
#
loop_
_entity.id
_entity.type
_entity.pdbx_description
1 polymer ?
#
loop_
_entity_poly.entity_id
_entity_poly.type
_entity_poly.pdbx_seq_one_letter_code
_entity_poly.pdbx_strand_id
1 'polypeptide(L)' 'MNIELVVNTFWFFSIFTAAIYIIKKRYVGKKEYSIIDKAFKLGLSVSIFLIFLSLYFLLTQS' A
#
# COMPACT_ATOMS: atom_id res chain seq x y z
N MET A 1 16.38 -11.06 3.80
CA MET A 1 15.10 -10.57 4.39
C MET A 1 14.14 -11.73 4.38
N ASN A 2 13.47 -12.04 5.49
CA ASN A 2 12.56 -13.18 5.54
C ASN A 2 11.33 -12.89 4.65
N ILE A 3 11.03 -13.75 3.67
CA ILE A 3 9.95 -13.55 2.70
C ILE A 3 8.60 -13.41 3.42
N GLU A 4 8.41 -14.15 4.51
CA GLU A 4 7.23 -14.06 5.38
C GLU A 4 7.00 -12.64 5.93
N LEU A 5 8.07 -11.94 6.29
CA LEU A 5 8.00 -10.57 6.80
C LEU A 5 7.53 -9.60 5.70
N VAL A 6 7.99 -9.79 4.47
CA VAL A 6 7.60 -8.97 3.31
C VAL A 6 6.12 -9.18 3.00
N VAL A 7 5.68 -10.44 2.98
CA VAL A 7 4.28 -10.80 2.72
C VAL A 7 3.35 -10.28 3.83
N ASN A 8 3.70 -10.43 5.11
CA ASN A 8 2.90 -9.88 6.21
C ASN A 8 2.83 -8.35 6.16
N THR A 9 3.94 -7.69 5.86
CA THR A 9 3.98 -6.23 5.73
C THR A 9 3.09 -5.77 4.56
N PHE A 10 3.11 -6.50 3.44
CA PHE A 10 2.23 -6.22 2.30
C PHE A 10 0.74 -6.34 2.68
N TRP A 11 0.34 -7.42 3.37
CA TRP A 11 -1.04 -7.60 3.81
C TRP A 11 -1.50 -6.46 4.74
N PHE A 12 -0.67 -6.08 5.71
CA PHE A 12 -0.96 -4.97 6.61
C PHE A 12 -1.14 -3.64 5.84
N PHE A 13 -0.22 -3.31 4.94
CA PHE A 13 -0.31 -2.11 4.11
C PHE A 13 -1.53 -2.12 3.18
N SER A 14 -1.91 -3.29 2.68
CA SER A 14 -3.09 -3.43 1.81
C SER A 14 -4.38 -3.13 2.56
N ILE A 15 -4.54 -3.64 3.79
CA ILE A 15 -5.68 -3.33 4.65
C ILE A 15 -5.71 -1.83 5.00
N PHE A 16 -4.55 -1.26 5.36
CA PHE A 16 -4.45 0.16 5.68
C PHE A 16 -4.81 1.05 4.49
N THR A 17 -4.32 0.70 3.29
CA THR A 17 -4.62 1.43 2.05
C THR A 17 -6.12 1.34 1.71
N ALA A 18 -6.76 0.19 1.94
CA ALA A 18 -8.21 0.03 1.78
C ALA A 18 -9.00 0.90 2.76
N ALA A 19 -8.57 1.00 4.02
CA ALA A 19 -9.18 1.89 5.00
C ALA A 19 -9.06 3.37 4.58
N ILE A 20 -7.88 3.80 4.11
CA ILE A 20 -7.69 5.15 3.58
C ILE A 20 -8.57 5.39 2.35
N TYR A 21 -8.75 4.41 1.46
CA TYR A 21 -9.63 4.54 0.30
C TYR A 21 -11.09 4.85 0.69
N ILE A 22 -11.61 4.14 1.70
CA ILE A 22 -12.95 4.38 2.24
C ILE A 22 -13.05 5.79 2.83
N ILE A 23 -12.04 6.22 3.59
CA ILE A 23 -11.98 7.58 4.17
C ILE A 23 -11.90 8.63 3.05
N LYS A 24 -11.03 8.43 2.06
CA LYS A 24 -10.88 9.30 0.88
C LYS A 24 -12.22 9.52 0.21
N LYS A 25 -13.02 8.46 0.00
CA LYS A 25 -14.34 8.55 -0.63
C LYS A 25 -15.31 9.41 0.18
N ARG A 26 -15.24 9.38 1.51
CA ARG A 26 -16.08 10.19 2.41
C ARG A 26 -15.65 11.66 2.49
N TYR A 27 -14.39 11.96 2.17
CA TYR A 27 -13.82 13.31 2.29
C TYR A 27 -13.75 14.08 0.96
N VAL A 28 -14.29 13.55 -0.13
CA VAL A 28 -14.37 14.24 -1.43
C VAL A 28 -15.03 15.61 -1.26
N GLY A 29 -14.36 16.67 -1.71
CA GLY A 29 -14.83 18.06 -1.59
C GLY A 29 -14.49 18.78 -0.28
N LYS A 30 -13.84 18.10 0.68
CA LYS A 30 -13.36 18.73 1.92
C LYS A 30 -11.91 19.24 1.77
N LYS A 31 -11.54 20.25 2.54
CA LYS A 31 -10.18 20.84 2.55
C LYS A 31 -9.07 19.80 2.79
N GLU A 32 -9.37 18.79 3.60
CA GLU A 32 -8.44 17.70 3.95
C GLU A 32 -8.31 16.60 2.88
N TYR A 33 -9.14 16.64 1.83
CA TYR A 33 -9.12 15.64 0.75
C TYR A 33 -7.74 15.49 0.11
N SER A 34 -7.03 16.61 -0.09
CA SER A 34 -5.70 16.61 -0.72
C SER A 34 -4.67 15.81 0.07
N ILE A 35 -4.71 15.90 1.41
CA ILE A 35 -3.79 15.18 2.30
C ILE A 35 -4.13 13.69 2.28
N ILE A 36 -5.42 13.35 2.38
CA ILE A 36 -5.90 11.96 2.35
C ILE A 36 -5.62 11.30 0.99
N ASP A 37 -5.78 12.04 -0.11
CA ASP A 37 -5.46 11.56 -1.46
C ASP A 37 -3.97 11.32 -1.66
N LYS A 38 -3.11 12.20 -1.13
CA LYS A 38 -1.66 11.98 -1.13
C LYS A 38 -1.27 10.76 -0.30
N ALA A 39 -1.83 10.61 0.89
CA ALA A 39 -1.58 9.44 1.75
C ALA A 39 -2.03 8.13 1.07
N PHE A 40 -3.18 8.16 0.41
CA PHE A 40 -3.68 7.02 -0.38
C PHE A 40 -2.73 6.67 -1.52
N LYS A 41 -2.33 7.65 -2.34
CA LYS A 41 -1.40 7.42 -3.46
C LYS A 41 -0.05 6.89 -3.01
N LEU A 42 0.47 7.39 -1.88
CA LEU A 42 1.71 6.89 -1.27
C LEU A 42 1.55 5.43 -0.82
N GLY A 43 0.50 5.12 -0.06
CA GLY A 43 0.24 3.75 0.39
C GLY A 43 0.11 2.77 -0.77
N LEU A 44 -0.64 3.16 -1.80
CA LEU A 44 -0.84 2.34 -2.99
C LEU A 44 0.46 2.14 -3.79
N SER A 45 1.31 3.18 -3.90
CA SER A 45 2.63 3.06 -4.54
C SER A 45 3.56 2.12 -3.77
N VAL A 46 3.56 2.18 -2.44
CA VAL A 46 4.34 1.28 -1.57
C VAL A 46 3.85 -0.16 -1.71
N SER A 47 2.53 -0.39 -1.73
CA SER A 47 1.96 -1.73 -1.96
C SER A 47 2.38 -2.31 -3.31
N ILE A 48 2.34 -1.52 -4.38
CA ILE A 48 2.81 -1.95 -5.71
C ILE A 48 4.31 -2.29 -5.68
N PHE A 49 5.13 -1.45 -5.05
CA PHE A 49 6.56 -1.69 -4.91
C PHE A 49 6.86 -3.00 -4.17
N LEU A 50 6.12 -3.29 -3.09
CA LEU A 50 6.26 -4.54 -2.34
C LEU A 50 5.90 -5.77 -3.17
N ILE A 51 4.93 -5.68 -4.09
CA ILE A 51 4.61 -6.77 -5.04
C ILE A 51 5.81 -7.03 -5.94
N PHE A 52 6.38 -6.00 -6.56
CA PHE A 52 7.56 -6.16 -7.42
C PHE A 52 8.77 -6.69 -6.66
N LEU A 53 8.98 -6.22 -5.43
CA LEU A 53 10.05 -6.72 -4.56
C LEU A 53 9.83 -8.20 -4.23
N SER A 54 8.61 -8.61 -3.91
CA SER A 54 8.28 -10.01 -3.64
C SER A 54 8.48 -10.90 -4.87
N LEU A 55 8.09 -10.43 -6.06
CA LEU A 55 8.31 -11.15 -7.32
C LEU A 55 9.79 -11.24 -7.66
N TYR A 56 10.56 -10.17 -7.43
CA TYR A 56 12.00 -10.18 -7.61
C TYR A 56 12.65 -11.23 -6.70
N PHE A 57 12.36 -11.23 -5.39
CA PHE A 57 12.89 -12.25 -4.48
C PHE A 57 12.52 -13.66 -4.91
N LEU A 58 11.28 -13.90 -5.36
CA LEU A 58 10.86 -15.21 -5.88
C LEU A 58 11.70 -15.65 -7.09
N LEU A 59 11.95 -14.73 -8.04
CA LEU A 59 12.67 -15.03 -9.28
C LEU A 59 14.19 -15.13 -9.09
N THR A 60 14.76 -14.40 -8.12
CA THR A 60 16.21 -14.40 -7.86
C THR A 60 16.65 -15.42 -6.82
N GLN A 61 15.71 -16.04 -6.08
CA GLN A 61 15.98 -17.19 -5.20
C GLN A 61 15.67 -18.54 -5.87
N SER A 62 15.40 -18.57 -7.19
CA SER A 62 15.47 -19.78 -8.02
C SER A 62 16.92 -20.20 -8.26
#